data_AF-A0A949IHD5-F1
#
_entry.id   AF-A0A949IHD5-F1
#
_cell.length_a   1.000
_cell.length_b   1.000
_cell.length_c   1.000
_cell.angle_alpha   90.00
_cell.angle_beta   90.00
_cell.angle_gamma   90.00
#
_symmetry.space_group_name_H-M   'P 1'
#
loop_
_entity.id
_entity.type
_entity.pdbx_description
1 polymer ?
#
loop_
_entity_poly.entity_id
_entity_poly.type
_entity_poly.pdbx_seq_one_letter_code
_entity_poly.pdbx_strand_id
1 'polypeptide(L)'
;MNSELQEVARRISKAGCAPLLALPAVLSINAPTMAQTVIGTSQNAALSLDGFTGPVEIASGVSINAAGSAAISANLPVQLANAGQIMDSTGIGISLGAGGVVSNTGLIHAGSYGVRAVGAAATVTNSGQIGAGDDGISLNHGGTVSNSGSIFGVHMGVYTGNGLGAVQNSGTISARTGDAVSLYSGGSLTNAAGGALLGGYSGVYAGGNGSSITNAGLISGPLFGVYLMGGSTVTNSGAIAGGTSGIIDIGQGGTVQNTGVIHGGQTGVQFAKGGKLENAGTISGLTGIAVNGAATIDNAGTIAASAGGNAISLKGGASSVTLETGSVIGGAIAGNGTASTITLAGHGSL
;
A
#
# COMPACT_ATOMS: atom_id res chain seq x y z
N MET A 1 -29.96 20.76 -68.74
CA MET A 1 -29.44 21.59 -67.63
C MET A 1 -30.64 22.30 -67.00
N ASN A 2 -30.84 22.11 -65.69
CA ASN A 2 -31.83 22.80 -64.84
C ASN A 2 -33.33 22.37 -64.89
N SER A 3 -33.63 21.09 -64.70
CA SER A 3 -34.98 20.70 -64.20
C SER A 3 -34.98 19.62 -63.11
N GLU A 4 -33.86 18.93 -62.85
CA GLU A 4 -33.79 17.96 -61.73
C GLU A 4 -33.39 18.58 -60.38
N LEU A 5 -32.91 19.84 -60.36
CA LEU A 5 -32.53 20.54 -59.14
C LEU A 5 -33.71 21.24 -58.41
N GLN A 6 -34.93 21.24 -58.98
CA GLN A 6 -36.12 21.82 -58.32
C GLN A 6 -37.06 20.78 -57.68
N GLU A 7 -36.90 19.49 -57.95
CA GLU A 7 -37.72 18.44 -57.32
C GLU A 7 -37.15 17.97 -55.97
N VAL A 8 -35.84 18.20 -55.71
CA VAL A 8 -35.17 17.81 -54.45
C VAL A 8 -35.49 18.78 -53.30
N ALA A 9 -35.83 20.04 -53.58
CA ALA A 9 -36.08 21.06 -52.56
C ALA A 9 -37.53 21.10 -52.02
N ARG A 10 -38.48 20.38 -52.65
CA ARG A 10 -39.91 20.43 -52.29
C ARG A 10 -40.37 19.30 -51.35
N ARG A 11 -39.52 18.31 -51.05
CA ARG A 11 -39.88 17.17 -50.17
C ARG A 11 -39.34 17.24 -48.74
N ILE A 12 -38.84 18.39 -48.28
CA ILE A 12 -38.22 18.51 -46.95
C ILE A 12 -39.13 19.15 -45.87
N SER A 13 -40.32 19.70 -46.17
CA SER A 13 -41.03 20.52 -45.16
C SER A 13 -42.28 19.95 -44.46
N LYS A 14 -42.74 18.72 -44.69
CA LYS A 14 -43.92 18.19 -43.94
C LYS A 14 -43.90 16.68 -43.68
N ALA A 15 -43.05 16.26 -42.75
CA ALA A 15 -43.23 15.08 -41.88
C ALA A 15 -42.46 15.43 -40.60
N GLY A 16 -43.12 15.63 -39.45
CA GLY A 16 -43.65 14.54 -38.65
C GLY A 16 -42.61 14.21 -37.57
N CYS A 17 -43.00 14.39 -36.31
CA CYS A 17 -42.20 14.23 -35.10
C CYS A 17 -41.43 12.88 -35.05
N ALA A 18 -40.22 12.90 -34.49
CA ALA A 18 -39.30 11.77 -34.37
C ALA A 18 -39.88 10.56 -33.62
N PRO A 19 -39.33 9.35 -33.88
CA PRO A 19 -38.51 8.76 -32.82
C PRO A 19 -37.09 8.47 -33.30
N LEU A 20 -36.17 8.69 -32.36
CA LEU A 20 -34.75 8.38 -32.38
C LEU A 20 -34.51 6.96 -32.95
N LEU A 21 -33.99 6.86 -34.17
CA LEU A 21 -33.43 5.62 -34.68
C LEU A 21 -32.23 5.28 -33.79
N ALA A 22 -32.36 4.21 -32.98
CA ALA A 22 -31.23 3.63 -32.28
C ALA A 22 -30.15 3.28 -33.31
N LEU A 23 -28.97 3.89 -33.20
CA LEU A 23 -27.78 3.46 -33.93
C LEU A 23 -27.57 1.96 -33.63
N PRO A 24 -27.18 1.15 -34.62
CA PRO A 24 -26.85 -0.24 -34.36
C PRO A 24 -25.72 -0.29 -33.34
N ALA A 25 -25.79 -1.28 -32.45
CA ALA A 25 -24.75 -1.58 -31.48
C ALA A 25 -23.38 -1.43 -32.14
N VAL A 26 -22.53 -0.59 -31.55
CA VAL A 26 -21.11 -0.56 -31.87
C VAL A 26 -20.66 -2.01 -31.69
N LEU A 27 -20.43 -2.69 -32.81
CA LEU A 27 -19.62 -3.89 -32.83
C LEU A 27 -18.24 -3.38 -32.39
N SER A 28 -18.01 -3.44 -31.08
CA SER A 28 -16.67 -3.35 -30.52
C SER A 28 -15.95 -4.56 -31.07
N ILE A 29 -15.38 -4.41 -32.26
CA ILE A 29 -14.28 -5.25 -32.69
C ILE A 29 -13.20 -4.87 -31.70
N ASN A 30 -13.11 -5.63 -30.59
CA ASN A 30 -11.98 -5.52 -29.70
C ASN A 30 -10.76 -5.52 -30.62
N ALA A 31 -9.97 -4.45 -30.57
CA ALA A 31 -8.69 -4.42 -31.27
C ALA A 31 -8.01 -5.77 -30.98
N PRO A 32 -7.52 -6.49 -32.00
CA PRO A 32 -6.97 -7.82 -31.78
C PRO A 32 -5.96 -7.70 -30.66
N THR A 33 -6.26 -8.33 -29.52
CA THR A 33 -5.29 -8.51 -28.44
C THR A 33 -4.08 -9.13 -29.11
N MET A 34 -2.94 -8.45 -29.08
CA MET A 34 -1.70 -8.98 -29.66
C MET A 34 -1.51 -10.40 -29.14
N ALA A 35 -1.19 -11.34 -30.03
CA ALA A 35 -1.05 -12.73 -29.66
C ALA A 35 -0.02 -12.86 -28.52
N GLN A 36 -0.46 -13.45 -27.41
CA GLN A 36 0.42 -13.72 -26.28
C GLN A 36 1.52 -14.68 -26.72
N THR A 37 2.78 -14.32 -26.44
CA THR A 37 3.91 -15.20 -26.70
C THR A 37 4.18 -16.06 -25.48
N VAL A 38 4.14 -17.39 -25.64
CA VAL A 38 4.35 -18.34 -24.54
C VAL A 38 5.75 -18.94 -24.62
N ILE A 39 6.54 -18.74 -23.57
CA ILE A 39 7.82 -19.42 -23.35
C ILE A 39 7.53 -20.77 -22.68
N GLY A 40 7.56 -21.83 -23.47
CA GLY A 40 7.22 -23.20 -23.06
C GLY A 40 8.42 -24.10 -22.71
N THR A 41 9.65 -23.60 -22.82
CA THR A 41 10.87 -24.39 -22.58
C THR A 41 11.76 -23.74 -21.52
N SER A 42 12.24 -24.55 -20.57
CA SER A 42 13.17 -24.09 -19.54
C SER A 42 14.50 -23.63 -20.13
N GLN A 43 15.08 -22.60 -19.51
CA GLN A 43 16.31 -21.95 -19.96
C GLN A 43 17.27 -21.82 -18.80
N ASN A 44 18.55 -22.10 -19.02
CA ASN A 44 19.63 -21.82 -18.08
C ASN A 44 20.42 -20.57 -18.53
N ALA A 45 19.69 -19.53 -18.92
CA ALA A 45 20.22 -18.25 -19.37
C ALA A 45 19.22 -17.13 -19.07
N ALA A 46 19.72 -15.89 -19.06
CA ALA A 46 18.89 -14.70 -18.96
C ALA A 46 18.02 -14.53 -20.22
N LEU A 47 16.80 -14.03 -20.04
CA LEU A 47 15.84 -13.75 -21.09
C LEU A 47 15.61 -12.25 -21.24
N SER A 48 15.96 -11.68 -22.39
CA SER A 48 15.57 -10.30 -22.73
C SER A 48 14.21 -10.29 -23.41
N LEU A 49 13.33 -9.37 -22.99
CA LEU A 49 12.00 -9.17 -23.56
C LEU A 49 11.94 -8.02 -24.58
N ASP A 50 13.06 -7.38 -24.91
CA ASP A 50 13.08 -6.19 -25.77
C ASP A 50 12.64 -6.45 -27.22
N GLY A 51 12.68 -7.71 -27.66
CA GLY A 51 12.21 -8.13 -28.98
C GLY A 51 10.71 -8.45 -29.05
N PHE A 52 9.99 -8.46 -27.92
CA PHE A 52 8.58 -8.81 -27.88
C PHE A 52 7.72 -7.55 -27.89
N THR A 53 6.73 -7.50 -28.78
CA THR A 53 5.80 -6.38 -28.90
C THR A 53 4.47 -6.62 -28.19
N GLY A 54 4.16 -7.87 -27.85
CA GLY A 54 2.94 -8.28 -27.16
C GLY A 54 3.19 -8.88 -25.77
N PRO A 55 2.13 -9.32 -25.08
CA PRO A 55 2.25 -9.99 -23.79
C PRO A 55 3.10 -11.26 -23.88
N VAL A 56 3.93 -11.51 -22.86
CA VAL A 56 4.80 -12.69 -22.76
C VAL A 56 4.39 -13.51 -21.53
N GLU A 57 4.31 -14.83 -21.66
CA GLU A 57 4.07 -15.76 -20.56
C GLU A 57 5.22 -16.74 -20.39
N ILE A 58 5.69 -16.90 -19.16
CA ILE A 58 6.50 -18.05 -18.74
C ILE A 58 5.54 -19.13 -18.25
N ALA A 59 5.41 -20.22 -18.99
CA ALA A 59 4.42 -21.25 -18.73
C ALA A 59 4.68 -22.01 -17.41
N SER A 60 3.62 -22.62 -16.85
CA SER A 60 3.76 -23.51 -15.70
C SER A 60 4.73 -24.67 -16.02
N GLY A 61 5.59 -25.01 -15.06
CA GLY A 61 6.61 -26.06 -15.22
C GLY A 61 7.88 -25.62 -15.96
N VAL A 62 7.92 -24.38 -16.47
CA VAL A 62 9.11 -23.78 -17.08
C VAL A 62 9.96 -23.09 -16.02
N SER A 63 11.27 -23.26 -16.10
CA SER A 63 12.24 -22.54 -15.25
C SER A 63 13.17 -21.68 -16.09
N ILE A 64 13.30 -20.41 -15.74
CA ILE A 64 14.32 -19.48 -16.27
C ILE A 64 15.37 -19.29 -15.17
N ASN A 65 16.54 -19.89 -15.35
CA ASN A 65 17.63 -19.88 -14.40
C ASN A 65 18.79 -19.05 -14.96
N ALA A 66 19.04 -17.88 -14.37
CA ALA A 66 20.17 -17.04 -14.74
C ALA A 66 21.16 -16.88 -13.58
N ALA A 67 22.34 -16.36 -13.89
CA ALA A 67 23.31 -15.92 -12.91
C ALA A 67 23.90 -14.57 -13.34
N GLY A 68 23.91 -13.59 -12.43
CA GLY A 68 24.70 -12.36 -12.57
C GLY A 68 23.88 -11.08 -12.55
N SER A 69 23.14 -10.78 -13.62
CA SER A 69 22.49 -9.47 -13.79
C SER A 69 20.98 -9.50 -13.54
N ALA A 70 20.20 -10.01 -14.49
CA ALA A 70 18.78 -10.25 -14.30
C ALA A 70 18.35 -11.52 -15.04
N ALA A 71 17.52 -12.36 -14.43
CA ALA A 71 16.93 -13.52 -15.12
C ALA A 71 16.00 -13.09 -16.25
N ILE A 72 15.24 -12.01 -16.05
CA ILE A 72 14.47 -11.36 -17.10
C ILE A 72 14.80 -9.86 -17.15
N SER A 73 15.03 -9.33 -18.35
CA SER A 73 15.23 -7.90 -18.58
C SER A 73 14.30 -7.35 -19.66
N ALA A 74 13.75 -6.16 -19.42
CA ALA A 74 12.94 -5.42 -20.40
C ALA A 74 13.25 -3.93 -20.29
N ASN A 75 13.88 -3.34 -21.31
CA ASN A 75 14.18 -1.91 -21.42
C ASN A 75 12.99 -1.10 -21.95
N LEU A 76 12.03 -1.76 -22.59
CA LEU A 76 10.75 -1.17 -23.01
C LEU A 76 9.61 -1.65 -22.10
N PRO A 77 8.47 -0.93 -22.05
CA PRO A 77 7.30 -1.41 -21.31
C PRO A 77 6.84 -2.78 -21.83
N VAL A 78 6.67 -3.74 -20.92
CA VAL A 78 6.27 -5.11 -21.23
C VAL A 78 5.05 -5.54 -20.42
N GLN A 79 4.31 -6.53 -20.90
CA GLN A 79 3.37 -7.30 -20.08
C GLN A 79 3.90 -8.72 -19.93
N LEU A 80 4.29 -9.09 -18.72
CA LEU A 80 4.89 -10.38 -18.40
C LEU A 80 3.99 -11.14 -17.42
N ALA A 81 3.55 -12.32 -17.80
CA ALA A 81 2.95 -13.30 -16.91
C ALA A 81 3.98 -14.38 -16.54
N ASN A 82 4.14 -14.68 -15.26
CA ASN A 82 4.94 -15.79 -14.79
C ASN A 82 4.07 -16.81 -14.07
N ALA A 83 3.88 -17.97 -14.68
CA ALA A 83 3.32 -19.17 -14.04
C ALA A 83 4.39 -20.21 -13.69
N GLY A 84 5.62 -20.03 -14.17
CA GLY A 84 6.75 -20.91 -13.93
C GLY A 84 7.65 -20.47 -12.77
N GLN A 85 8.95 -20.76 -12.91
CA GLN A 85 9.99 -20.36 -11.96
C GLN A 85 10.97 -19.40 -12.63
N ILE A 86 11.24 -18.27 -12.00
CA ILE A 86 12.28 -17.34 -12.39
C ILE A 86 13.29 -17.32 -11.24
N MET A 87 14.52 -17.74 -11.52
CA MET A 87 15.58 -17.86 -10.53
C MET A 87 16.84 -17.12 -10.98
N ASP A 88 17.34 -16.21 -10.13
CA ASP A 88 18.68 -15.64 -10.26
C ASP A 88 19.36 -15.65 -8.88
N SER A 89 20.37 -16.48 -8.68
CA SER A 89 20.96 -16.66 -7.34
C SER A 89 21.77 -15.46 -6.83
N THR A 90 22.16 -14.53 -7.70
CA THR A 90 23.03 -13.40 -7.33
C THR A 90 22.50 -12.04 -7.78
N GLY A 91 21.64 -12.04 -8.80
CA GLY A 91 21.13 -10.85 -9.46
C GLY A 91 19.65 -10.60 -9.21
N ILE A 92 19.00 -10.02 -10.22
CA ILE A 92 17.61 -9.58 -10.19
C ILE A 92 16.72 -10.67 -10.81
N GLY A 93 15.54 -10.93 -10.25
CA GLY A 93 14.56 -11.81 -10.89
C GLY A 93 14.04 -11.20 -12.19
N ILE A 94 13.41 -10.03 -12.08
CA ILE A 94 12.87 -9.27 -13.21
C ILE A 94 13.31 -7.81 -13.12
N SER A 95 13.98 -7.31 -14.17
CA SER A 95 14.41 -5.91 -14.29
C SER A 95 13.61 -5.19 -15.38
N LEU A 96 12.92 -4.11 -15.01
CA LEU A 96 12.10 -3.26 -15.88
C LEU A 96 12.73 -1.87 -16.04
N GLY A 97 13.24 -1.55 -17.22
CA GLY A 97 13.87 -0.28 -17.55
C GLY A 97 12.86 0.86 -17.74
N ALA A 98 11.72 0.61 -18.39
CA ALA A 98 10.72 1.64 -18.74
C ALA A 98 9.32 1.35 -18.15
N GLY A 99 9.25 0.68 -17.01
CA GLY A 99 8.00 0.26 -16.39
C GLY A 99 7.44 -1.03 -17.01
N GLY A 100 6.13 -1.22 -16.93
CA GLY A 100 5.45 -2.41 -17.44
C GLY A 100 4.53 -3.07 -16.41
N VAL A 101 4.02 -4.25 -16.77
CA VAL A 101 3.12 -5.07 -15.96
C VAL A 101 3.75 -6.44 -15.74
N VAL A 102 3.85 -6.87 -14.49
CA VAL A 102 4.26 -8.22 -14.09
C VAL A 102 3.11 -8.88 -13.35
N SER A 103 2.67 -10.06 -13.80
CA SER A 103 1.69 -10.89 -13.12
C SER A 103 2.35 -12.21 -12.73
N ASN A 104 2.59 -12.41 -11.44
CA ASN A 104 3.23 -13.61 -10.92
C ASN A 104 2.19 -14.53 -10.25
N THR A 105 1.98 -15.70 -10.83
CA THR A 105 1.28 -16.84 -10.19
C THR A 105 2.25 -17.97 -9.81
N GLY A 106 3.49 -17.92 -10.31
CA GLY A 106 4.56 -18.87 -10.04
C GLY A 106 5.54 -18.41 -8.96
N LEU A 107 6.81 -18.80 -9.12
CA LEU A 107 7.91 -18.43 -8.23
C LEU A 107 8.86 -17.44 -8.90
N ILE A 108 9.22 -16.38 -8.18
CA ILE A 108 10.37 -15.52 -8.47
C ILE A 108 11.30 -15.60 -7.26
N HIS A 109 12.54 -16.04 -7.46
CA HIS A 109 13.56 -16.08 -6.42
C HIS A 109 14.85 -15.40 -6.92
N ALA A 110 15.27 -14.36 -6.23
CA ALA A 110 16.40 -13.52 -6.64
C ALA A 110 17.43 -13.31 -5.51
N GLY A 111 18.71 -13.21 -5.87
CA GLY A 111 19.79 -12.91 -4.93
C GLY A 111 19.81 -11.46 -4.47
N SER A 112 19.32 -10.53 -5.31
CA SER A 112 19.24 -9.10 -5.03
C SER A 112 17.78 -8.63 -5.04
N TYR A 113 17.21 -8.23 -6.18
CA TYR A 113 15.81 -7.76 -6.24
C TYR A 113 14.89 -8.78 -6.91
N GLY A 114 13.71 -9.04 -6.34
CA GLY A 114 12.73 -9.95 -6.96
C GLY A 114 12.18 -9.36 -8.26
N VAL A 115 11.53 -8.20 -8.14
CA VAL A 115 11.12 -7.35 -9.27
C VAL A 115 11.63 -5.94 -9.06
N ARG A 116 12.36 -5.38 -10.02
CA ARG A 116 12.92 -4.03 -9.94
C ARG A 116 12.54 -3.19 -11.14
N ALA A 117 11.82 -2.10 -10.92
CA ALA A 117 11.49 -1.10 -11.94
C ALA A 117 12.35 0.15 -11.76
N VAL A 118 13.17 0.48 -12.76
CA VAL A 118 14.25 1.47 -12.64
C VAL A 118 13.89 2.82 -13.24
N GLY A 119 13.29 2.90 -14.43
CA GLY A 119 13.10 4.18 -15.14
C GLY A 119 11.67 4.72 -15.23
N ALA A 120 10.67 3.93 -14.83
CA ALA A 120 9.28 4.40 -14.77
C ALA A 120 8.47 3.56 -13.76
N ALA A 121 7.26 4.04 -13.45
CA ALA A 121 6.31 3.29 -12.63
C ALA A 121 5.95 1.94 -13.29
N ALA A 122 5.77 0.91 -12.47
CA ALA A 122 5.35 -0.41 -12.92
C ALA A 122 4.16 -0.94 -12.11
N THR A 123 3.47 -1.94 -12.65
CA THR A 123 2.39 -2.66 -11.97
C THR A 123 2.82 -4.09 -11.73
N VAL A 124 2.75 -4.54 -10.48
CA VAL A 124 3.06 -5.93 -10.11
C VAL A 124 1.86 -6.56 -9.42
N THR A 125 1.34 -7.64 -9.99
CA THR A 125 0.35 -8.49 -9.32
C THR A 125 1.03 -9.78 -8.90
N ASN A 126 0.87 -10.18 -7.65
CA ASN A 126 1.43 -11.42 -7.12
C ASN A 126 0.35 -12.25 -6.44
N SER A 127 0.11 -13.45 -6.96
CA SER A 127 -0.64 -14.53 -6.30
C SER A 127 0.22 -15.76 -6.01
N GLY A 128 1.45 -15.78 -6.54
CA GLY A 128 2.47 -16.78 -6.24
C GLY A 128 3.45 -16.32 -5.15
N GLN A 129 4.74 -16.62 -5.36
CA GLN A 129 5.82 -16.27 -4.43
C GLN A 129 6.86 -15.37 -5.10
N ILE A 130 7.26 -14.31 -4.41
CA ILE A 130 8.40 -13.47 -4.75
C ILE A 130 9.32 -13.41 -3.54
N GLY A 131 10.57 -13.87 -3.69
CA GLY A 131 11.58 -13.85 -2.64
C GLY A 131 12.88 -13.23 -3.15
N ALA A 132 13.49 -12.36 -2.36
CA ALA A 132 14.70 -11.64 -2.77
C ALA A 132 15.69 -11.42 -1.62
N GLY A 133 16.99 -11.36 -1.94
CA GLY A 133 18.06 -11.09 -0.98
C GLY A 133 18.28 -9.62 -0.61
N ASP A 134 17.70 -8.68 -1.36
CA ASP A 134 17.52 -7.26 -1.02
C ASP A 134 16.01 -6.98 -0.90
N ASP A 135 15.40 -6.30 -1.87
CA ASP A 135 13.96 -6.00 -1.85
C ASP A 135 13.15 -7.01 -2.67
N GLY A 136 12.02 -7.47 -2.13
CA GLY A 136 11.09 -8.34 -2.85
C GLY A 136 10.59 -7.68 -4.12
N ILE A 137 10.08 -6.45 -3.98
CA ILE A 137 9.72 -5.57 -5.10
C ILE A 137 10.27 -4.16 -4.85
N SER A 138 10.95 -3.60 -5.84
CA SER A 138 11.50 -2.24 -5.80
C SER A 138 11.01 -1.44 -7.01
N LEU A 139 10.08 -0.51 -6.77
CA LEU A 139 9.48 0.37 -7.78
C LEU A 139 10.02 1.80 -7.62
N ASN A 140 11.17 2.10 -8.21
CA ASN A 140 11.92 3.34 -7.94
C ASN A 140 11.19 4.64 -8.32
N HIS A 141 10.15 4.54 -9.14
CA HIS A 141 9.35 5.69 -9.62
C HIS A 141 7.87 5.52 -9.26
N GLY A 142 7.57 4.82 -8.17
CA GLY A 142 6.20 4.51 -7.77
C GLY A 142 5.56 3.44 -8.64
N GLY A 143 4.22 3.36 -8.61
CA GLY A 143 3.47 2.32 -9.31
C GLY A 143 2.57 1.54 -8.37
N THR A 144 2.13 0.37 -8.82
CA THR A 144 1.11 -0.43 -8.10
C THR A 144 1.63 -1.82 -7.77
N VAL A 145 1.29 -2.30 -6.58
CA VAL A 145 1.51 -3.69 -6.15
C VAL A 145 0.20 -4.25 -5.62
N SER A 146 -0.27 -5.35 -6.18
CA SER A 146 -1.41 -6.12 -5.68
C SER A 146 -0.95 -7.51 -5.28
N ASN A 147 -0.99 -7.82 -3.98
CA ASN A 147 -0.50 -9.07 -3.42
C ASN A 147 -1.63 -9.88 -2.79
N SER A 148 -1.82 -11.10 -3.27
CA SER A 148 -2.63 -12.16 -2.65
C SER A 148 -1.79 -13.40 -2.31
N GLY A 149 -0.52 -13.43 -2.74
CA GLY A 149 0.45 -14.47 -2.43
C GLY A 149 1.45 -14.04 -1.35
N SER A 150 2.72 -14.45 -1.52
CA SER A 150 3.81 -14.09 -0.61
C SER A 150 4.86 -13.23 -1.30
N ILE A 151 5.23 -12.11 -0.66
CA ILE A 151 6.39 -11.30 -1.03
C ILE A 151 7.35 -11.23 0.15
N PHE A 152 8.61 -11.52 -0.09
CA PHE A 152 9.68 -11.44 0.89
C PHE A 152 10.90 -10.73 0.30
N GLY A 153 11.45 -9.77 1.06
CA GLY A 153 12.80 -9.26 0.86
C GLY A 153 13.59 -9.31 2.15
N VAL A 154 14.92 -9.39 2.08
CA VAL A 154 15.74 -9.25 3.28
C VAL A 154 15.70 -7.82 3.78
N HIS A 155 15.86 -6.84 2.89
CA HIS A 155 15.84 -5.42 3.23
C HIS A 155 14.41 -4.89 3.28
N MET A 156 13.71 -4.80 2.15
CA MET A 156 12.30 -4.38 2.11
C MET A 156 11.41 -5.42 1.44
N GLY A 157 10.18 -5.61 1.91
CA GLY A 157 9.21 -6.43 1.20
C GLY A 157 8.81 -5.76 -0.11
N VAL A 158 8.32 -4.52 0.00
CA VAL A 158 7.96 -3.64 -1.13
C VAL A 158 8.48 -2.22 -0.87
N TYR A 159 9.18 -1.65 -1.86
CA TYR A 159 9.64 -0.27 -1.88
C TYR A 159 9.05 0.48 -3.08
N THR A 160 8.47 1.67 -2.86
CA THR A 160 7.84 2.47 -3.95
C THR A 160 8.57 3.77 -4.31
N GLY A 161 9.83 3.94 -3.89
CA GLY A 161 10.73 4.92 -4.52
C GLY A 161 10.34 6.39 -4.47
N ASN A 162 10.81 7.11 -5.49
CA ASN A 162 10.64 8.56 -5.69
C ASN A 162 9.28 8.95 -6.27
N GLY A 163 8.41 7.97 -6.55
CA GLY A 163 7.03 8.20 -7.01
C GLY A 163 6.00 7.80 -5.96
N LEU A 164 4.75 8.18 -6.19
CA LEU A 164 3.65 7.73 -5.35
C LEU A 164 3.39 6.24 -5.60
N GLY A 165 3.40 5.46 -4.52
CA GLY A 165 3.10 4.02 -4.56
C GLY A 165 1.66 3.71 -4.19
N ALA A 166 1.11 2.64 -4.75
CA ALA A 166 -0.17 2.08 -4.32
C ALA A 166 -0.01 0.58 -4.06
N VAL A 167 -0.10 0.17 -2.80
CA VAL A 167 0.03 -1.23 -2.38
C VAL A 167 -1.30 -1.75 -1.87
N GLN A 168 -1.77 -2.86 -2.43
CA GLN A 168 -2.94 -3.60 -1.96
C GLN A 168 -2.45 -4.98 -1.53
N ASN A 169 -2.70 -5.34 -0.28
CA ASN A 169 -2.28 -6.61 0.27
C ASN A 169 -3.45 -7.37 0.87
N SER A 170 -3.60 -8.62 0.46
CA SER A 170 -4.50 -9.64 1.03
C SER A 170 -3.76 -10.93 1.38
N GLY A 171 -2.49 -11.05 0.97
CA GLY A 171 -1.57 -12.13 1.35
C GLY A 171 -0.53 -11.64 2.36
N THR A 172 0.70 -12.13 2.25
CA THR A 172 1.81 -11.74 3.15
C THR A 172 2.86 -10.93 2.40
N ILE A 173 3.24 -9.79 2.97
CA ILE A 173 4.44 -9.05 2.60
C ILE A 173 5.33 -8.99 3.83
N SER A 174 6.59 -9.37 3.68
CA SER A 174 7.52 -9.42 4.81
C SER A 174 8.92 -8.96 4.46
N ALA A 175 9.61 -8.44 5.48
CA ALA A 175 11.01 -8.04 5.42
C ALA A 175 11.79 -8.62 6.59
N ARG A 176 13.07 -8.96 6.39
CA ARG A 176 13.91 -9.49 7.48
C ARG A 176 14.53 -8.39 8.34
N THR A 177 15.02 -7.31 7.74
CA THR A 177 15.78 -6.27 8.46
C THR A 177 15.17 -4.87 8.33
N GLY A 178 14.45 -4.57 7.25
CA GLY A 178 13.80 -3.28 7.04
C GLY A 178 12.28 -3.37 7.10
N ASP A 179 11.61 -2.53 6.30
CA ASP A 179 10.15 -2.39 6.35
C ASP A 179 9.45 -3.40 5.45
N ALA A 180 8.30 -3.94 5.88
CA ALA A 180 7.51 -4.79 4.99
C ALA A 180 7.04 -3.99 3.78
N VAL A 181 6.56 -2.76 4.00
CA VAL A 181 6.22 -1.80 2.94
C VAL A 181 6.82 -0.43 3.26
N SER A 182 7.55 0.12 2.30
CA SER A 182 8.11 1.48 2.35
C SER A 182 7.48 2.35 1.26
N LEU A 183 6.53 3.20 1.67
CA LEU A 183 5.94 4.28 0.86
C LEU A 183 6.85 5.51 0.95
N TYR A 184 8.05 5.42 0.38
CA TYR A 184 9.13 6.39 0.60
C TYR A 184 8.73 7.83 0.26
N SER A 185 8.16 8.05 -0.92
CA SER A 185 7.61 9.37 -1.33
C SER A 185 6.12 9.53 -1.03
N GLY A 186 5.54 8.56 -0.32
CA GLY A 186 4.12 8.50 0.03
C GLY A 186 3.27 7.69 -0.96
N GLY A 187 1.96 7.89 -0.88
CA GLY A 187 0.97 7.16 -1.67
C GLY A 187 -0.07 6.45 -0.81
N SER A 188 -0.55 5.30 -1.24
CA SER A 188 -1.62 4.56 -0.55
C SER A 188 -1.24 3.12 -0.23
N LEU A 189 -1.66 2.63 0.93
CA LEU A 189 -1.59 1.24 1.32
C LEU A 189 -2.96 0.77 1.81
N THR A 190 -3.42 -0.36 1.28
CA THR A 190 -4.57 -1.10 1.81
C THR A 190 -4.12 -2.49 2.19
N ASN A 191 -4.16 -2.81 3.48
CA ASN A 191 -3.96 -4.17 3.99
C ASN A 191 -5.34 -4.74 4.36
N ALA A 192 -5.88 -5.59 3.50
CA ALA A 192 -7.19 -6.21 3.66
C ALA A 192 -7.21 -7.20 4.83
N ALA A 193 -8.42 -7.61 5.24
CA ALA A 193 -8.57 -8.71 6.18
C ALA A 193 -7.89 -9.97 5.64
N GLY A 194 -7.16 -10.68 6.51
CA GLY A 194 -6.30 -11.81 6.12
C GLY A 194 -4.90 -11.41 5.63
N GLY A 195 -4.68 -10.13 5.28
CA GLY A 195 -3.38 -9.62 4.90
C GLY A 195 -2.44 -9.42 6.09
N ALA A 196 -1.16 -9.74 5.89
CA ALA A 196 -0.10 -9.54 6.88
C ALA A 196 1.07 -8.73 6.29
N LEU A 197 1.44 -7.64 6.98
CA LEU A 197 2.65 -6.86 6.73
C LEU A 197 3.61 -7.03 7.91
N LEU A 198 4.71 -7.75 7.69
CA LEU A 198 5.63 -8.18 8.75
C LEU A 198 7.03 -7.62 8.51
N GLY A 199 7.37 -6.53 9.19
CA GLY A 199 8.66 -5.87 9.06
C GLY A 199 9.74 -6.44 9.96
N GLY A 200 10.99 -6.29 9.53
CA GLY A 200 12.17 -6.47 10.37
C GLY A 200 12.56 -5.21 11.15
N TYR A 201 12.04 -4.05 10.75
CA TYR A 201 12.17 -2.76 11.43
C TYR A 201 10.77 -2.17 11.73
N SER A 202 10.03 -1.80 10.68
CA SER A 202 8.62 -1.39 10.78
C SER A 202 7.71 -2.25 9.93
N GLY A 203 6.47 -2.47 10.35
CA GLY A 203 5.46 -3.05 9.46
C GLY A 203 5.25 -2.18 8.22
N VAL A 204 5.09 -0.87 8.42
CA VAL A 204 4.96 0.11 7.34
C VAL A 204 5.78 1.36 7.65
N TYR A 205 6.52 1.84 6.66
CA TYR A 205 7.13 3.16 6.66
C TYR A 205 6.46 4.05 5.62
N ALA A 206 6.08 5.27 6.01
CA ALA A 206 5.53 6.31 5.14
C ALA A 206 6.35 7.60 5.27
N GLY A 207 7.25 7.79 4.30
CA GLY A 207 8.17 8.93 4.27
C GLY A 207 7.54 10.20 3.72
N GLY A 208 6.62 10.06 2.75
CA GLY A 208 5.96 11.18 2.09
C GLY A 208 4.78 11.76 2.86
N ASN A 209 4.56 13.06 2.67
CA ASN A 209 3.34 13.73 3.14
C ASN A 209 2.10 13.21 2.40
N GLY A 210 0.96 13.15 3.09
CA GLY A 210 -0.32 12.77 2.48
C GLY A 210 -0.45 11.27 2.21
N SER A 211 0.36 10.43 2.86
CA SER A 211 0.20 8.97 2.73
C SER A 211 -1.14 8.52 3.35
N SER A 212 -1.83 7.59 2.70
CA SER A 212 -3.08 6.99 3.19
C SER A 212 -2.88 5.52 3.47
N ILE A 213 -3.00 5.11 4.73
CA ILE A 213 -2.82 3.73 5.17
C ILE A 213 -4.15 3.24 5.73
N THR A 214 -4.73 2.22 5.09
CA THR A 214 -5.92 1.52 5.57
C THR A 214 -5.56 0.10 5.95
N ASN A 215 -5.83 -0.26 7.20
CA ASN A 215 -5.54 -1.59 7.73
C ASN A 215 -6.82 -2.26 8.25
N ALA A 216 -7.14 -3.42 7.69
CA ALA A 216 -8.11 -4.39 8.21
C ALA A 216 -7.45 -5.74 8.57
N GLY A 217 -6.17 -5.92 8.23
CA GLY A 217 -5.37 -7.11 8.55
C GLY A 217 -4.39 -6.86 9.70
N LEU A 218 -3.23 -7.52 9.64
CA LEU A 218 -2.11 -7.35 10.58
C LEU A 218 -1.00 -6.48 9.97
N ILE A 219 -0.58 -5.46 10.72
CA ILE A 219 0.68 -4.75 10.49
C ILE A 219 1.53 -4.90 11.73
N SER A 220 2.75 -5.41 11.58
CA SER A 220 3.66 -5.65 12.71
C SER A 220 5.10 -5.34 12.36
N GLY A 221 5.80 -4.67 13.28
CA GLY A 221 7.25 -4.52 13.23
C GLY A 221 7.87 -4.53 14.63
N PRO A 222 9.12 -5.01 14.79
CA PRO A 222 9.74 -5.12 16.10
C PRO A 222 9.99 -3.75 16.76
N LEU A 223 10.18 -2.68 15.98
CA LEU A 223 10.24 -1.32 16.53
C LEU A 223 8.90 -0.63 16.37
N PHE A 224 8.40 -0.54 15.13
CA PHE A 224 7.19 0.22 14.82
C PHE A 224 6.17 -0.62 14.06
N GLY A 225 4.90 -0.53 14.42
CA GLY A 225 3.85 -1.03 13.54
C GLY A 225 3.80 -0.17 12.28
N VAL A 226 3.56 1.13 12.49
CA VAL A 226 3.57 2.15 11.43
C VAL A 226 4.47 3.32 11.83
N TYR A 227 5.38 3.70 10.94
CA TYR A 227 6.28 4.85 11.10
C TYR A 227 5.98 5.92 10.03
N LEU A 228 5.54 7.09 10.49
CA LEU A 228 5.17 8.23 9.66
C LEU A 228 6.20 9.37 9.81
N MET A 229 6.67 9.90 8.69
CA MET A 229 7.52 11.11 8.65
C MET A 229 6.82 12.34 8.06
N GLY A 230 5.65 12.15 7.44
CA GLY A 230 4.82 13.21 6.88
C GLY A 230 3.39 13.17 7.43
N GLY A 231 2.64 14.26 7.25
CA GLY A 231 1.23 14.35 7.65
C GLY A 231 0.39 13.32 6.89
N SER A 232 0.19 12.15 7.50
CA SER A 232 -0.41 10.97 6.87
C SER A 232 -1.70 10.59 7.59
N THR A 233 -2.57 9.86 6.91
CA THR A 233 -3.79 9.31 7.51
C THR A 233 -3.64 7.81 7.69
N VAL A 234 -3.92 7.33 8.91
CA VAL A 234 -4.00 5.90 9.23
C VAL A 234 -5.41 5.58 9.66
N THR A 235 -6.07 4.66 8.95
CA THR A 235 -7.36 4.09 9.32
C THR A 235 -7.16 2.62 9.69
N ASN A 236 -7.36 2.28 10.95
CA ASN A 236 -7.16 0.94 11.47
C ASN A 236 -8.47 0.33 11.96
N SER A 237 -8.86 -0.78 11.35
CA SER A 237 -9.92 -1.71 11.80
C SER A 237 -9.37 -3.10 12.13
N GLY A 238 -8.10 -3.37 11.75
CA GLY A 238 -7.37 -4.59 12.08
C GLY A 238 -6.47 -4.42 13.30
N ALA A 239 -5.29 -5.04 13.24
CA ALA A 239 -4.26 -4.96 14.27
C ALA A 239 -2.99 -4.26 13.77
N ILE A 240 -2.52 -3.28 14.53
CA ILE A 240 -1.20 -2.65 14.36
C ILE A 240 -0.39 -2.90 15.63
N ALA A 241 0.78 -3.50 15.49
CA ALA A 241 1.67 -3.84 16.61
C ALA A 241 3.11 -3.34 16.38
N GLY A 242 3.69 -2.71 17.39
CA GLY A 242 5.11 -2.36 17.43
C GLY A 242 5.76 -2.69 18.76
N GLY A 243 7.01 -3.15 18.77
CA GLY A 243 7.71 -3.40 20.04
C GLY A 243 8.07 -2.11 20.80
N THR A 244 8.30 -1.01 20.10
CA THR A 244 8.43 0.33 20.69
C THR A 244 7.12 1.09 20.58
N SER A 245 6.66 1.38 19.37
CA SER A 245 5.41 2.12 19.16
C SER A 245 4.49 1.43 18.16
N GLY A 246 3.21 1.33 18.48
CA GLY A 246 2.23 0.82 17.52
C GLY A 246 2.19 1.72 16.29
N ILE A 247 1.99 3.01 16.52
CA ILE A 247 2.14 4.07 15.52
C ILE A 247 3.07 5.15 16.08
N ILE A 248 4.04 5.59 15.30
CA ILE A 248 4.85 6.79 15.58
C ILE A 248 4.78 7.76 14.41
N ASP A 249 4.47 9.01 14.71
CA ASP A 249 4.48 10.14 13.77
C ASP A 249 5.48 11.19 14.24
N ILE A 250 6.56 11.35 13.47
CA ILE A 250 7.57 12.41 13.69
C ILE A 250 7.42 13.60 12.75
N GLY A 251 6.44 13.55 11.85
CA GLY A 251 6.12 14.56 10.87
C GLY A 251 5.38 15.75 11.46
N GLN A 252 4.63 16.46 10.60
CA GLN A 252 3.91 17.69 10.96
C GLN A 252 2.56 17.43 11.64
N GLY A 253 2.24 16.17 11.96
CA GLY A 253 0.99 15.72 12.55
C GLY A 253 0.03 15.12 11.51
N GLY A 254 -0.25 13.84 11.69
CA GLY A 254 -1.18 13.03 10.91
C GLY A 254 -2.52 12.83 11.61
N THR A 255 -3.39 12.06 10.95
CA THR A 255 -4.68 11.63 11.49
C THR A 255 -4.67 10.12 11.72
N VAL A 256 -5.05 9.67 12.91
CA VAL A 256 -5.23 8.25 13.23
C VAL A 256 -6.70 8.01 13.57
N GLN A 257 -7.35 7.14 12.81
CA GLN A 257 -8.70 6.64 13.09
C GLN A 257 -8.58 5.17 13.45
N ASN A 258 -8.97 4.81 14.68
CA ASN A 258 -8.85 3.45 15.18
C ASN A 258 -10.20 2.89 15.61
N THR A 259 -10.66 1.84 14.94
CA THR A 259 -11.75 0.95 15.35
C THR A 259 -11.25 -0.44 15.72
N GLY A 260 -9.99 -0.76 15.38
CA GLY A 260 -9.33 -2.02 15.70
C GLY A 260 -8.43 -1.93 16.94
N VAL A 261 -7.30 -2.65 16.89
CA VAL A 261 -6.30 -2.68 17.95
C VAL A 261 -5.01 -2.02 17.50
N ILE A 262 -4.51 -1.08 18.30
CA ILE A 262 -3.15 -0.55 18.19
C ILE A 262 -2.41 -0.88 19.48
N HIS A 263 -1.29 -1.56 19.37
CA HIS A 263 -0.43 -1.91 20.50
C HIS A 263 1.01 -1.49 20.24
N GLY A 264 1.60 -0.77 21.20
CA GLY A 264 3.03 -0.53 21.26
C GLY A 264 3.60 -1.04 22.57
N GLY A 265 4.74 -1.72 22.55
CA GLY A 265 5.38 -2.18 23.78
C GLY A 265 5.73 -1.02 24.73
N GLN A 266 6.10 0.15 24.19
CA GLN A 266 6.27 1.38 24.97
C GLN A 266 5.10 2.34 24.79
N THR A 267 4.76 2.72 23.55
CA THR A 267 3.68 3.68 23.29
C THR A 267 2.69 3.15 22.25
N GLY A 268 1.39 3.13 22.55
CA GLY A 268 0.38 2.76 21.54
C GLY A 268 0.45 3.67 20.32
N VAL A 269 0.22 4.97 20.51
CA VAL A 269 0.35 6.01 19.48
C VAL A 269 1.21 7.18 19.97
N GLN A 270 2.22 7.57 19.20
CA GLN A 270 3.10 8.69 19.52
C GLN A 270 3.04 9.78 18.43
N PHE A 271 2.73 11.01 18.83
CA PHE A 271 2.78 12.21 17.98
C PHE A 271 3.89 13.15 18.45
N ALA A 272 4.94 13.34 17.64
CA ALA A 272 6.07 14.19 17.99
C ALA A 272 5.78 15.69 17.87
N LYS A 273 4.89 16.11 16.95
CA LYS A 273 4.55 17.52 16.73
C LYS A 273 3.06 17.85 16.87
N GLY A 274 2.26 16.88 17.33
CA GLY A 274 0.81 16.98 17.36
C GLY A 274 0.14 16.07 16.35
N GLY A 275 -1.18 16.14 16.25
CA GLY A 275 -1.98 15.30 15.35
C GLY A 275 -3.44 15.21 15.75
N LYS A 276 -4.21 14.46 14.96
CA LYS A 276 -5.61 14.13 15.26
C LYS A 276 -5.73 12.63 15.51
N LEU A 277 -6.48 12.24 16.53
CA LEU A 277 -6.76 10.86 16.84
C LEU A 277 -8.24 10.67 17.17
N GLU A 278 -8.88 9.75 16.48
CA GLU A 278 -10.23 9.27 16.76
C GLU A 278 -10.13 7.79 17.11
N ASN A 279 -10.51 7.42 18.33
CA ASN A 279 -10.42 6.05 18.81
C ASN A 279 -11.79 5.51 19.24
N ALA A 280 -12.33 4.56 18.49
CA ALA A 280 -13.45 3.70 18.88
C ALA A 280 -13.01 2.25 19.18
N GLY A 281 -11.74 1.92 18.97
CA GLY A 281 -11.14 0.62 19.26
C GLY A 281 -10.30 0.61 20.54
N THR A 282 -9.24 -0.19 20.54
CA THR A 282 -8.29 -0.29 21.67
C THR A 282 -6.93 0.24 21.29
N ILE A 283 -6.38 1.13 22.11
CA ILE A 283 -5.00 1.61 22.04
C ILE A 283 -4.30 1.25 23.34
N SER A 284 -3.12 0.63 23.26
CA SER A 284 -2.39 0.18 24.45
C SER A 284 -0.87 0.28 24.32
N GLY A 285 -0.22 0.47 25.47
CA GLY A 285 1.24 0.38 25.67
C GLY A 285 1.61 0.71 27.12
N LEU A 286 2.90 0.85 27.45
CA LEU A 286 3.27 1.46 28.75
C LEU A 286 2.71 2.88 28.86
N THR A 287 2.66 3.59 27.74
CA THR A 287 1.83 4.78 27.53
C THR A 287 0.84 4.49 26.41
N GLY A 288 -0.45 4.78 26.60
CA GLY A 288 -1.44 4.56 25.54
C GLY A 288 -1.19 5.52 24.37
N ILE A 289 -1.31 6.83 24.63
CA ILE A 289 -1.06 7.90 23.68
C ILE A 289 -0.03 8.88 24.27
N ALA A 290 1.01 9.22 23.51
CA ALA A 290 1.96 10.26 23.86
C ALA A 290 1.98 11.37 22.82
N VAL A 291 1.87 12.62 23.27
CA VAL A 291 1.84 13.80 22.39
C VAL A 291 2.85 14.84 22.86
N ASN A 292 3.73 15.30 21.96
CA ASN A 292 4.73 16.33 22.21
C ASN A 292 4.43 17.68 21.53
N GLY A 293 3.30 17.80 20.83
CA GLY A 293 2.76 19.04 20.26
C GLY A 293 1.24 19.12 20.42
N ALA A 294 0.57 20.08 19.80
CA ALA A 294 -0.88 20.22 19.96
C ALA A 294 -1.65 19.08 19.27
N ALA A 295 -2.54 18.39 19.98
CA ALA A 295 -3.35 17.33 19.41
C ALA A 295 -4.84 17.45 19.76
N THR A 296 -5.66 16.89 18.88
CA THR A 296 -7.08 16.62 19.14
C THR A 296 -7.26 15.11 19.27
N ILE A 297 -7.74 14.67 20.43
CA ILE A 297 -7.97 13.26 20.76
C ILE A 297 -9.44 13.09 21.08
N ASP A 298 -10.17 12.37 20.25
CA ASP A 298 -11.55 11.99 20.50
C ASP A 298 -11.58 10.48 20.76
N ASN A 299 -12.07 10.09 21.92
CA ASN A 299 -12.12 8.71 22.35
C ASN A 299 -13.57 8.27 22.61
N ALA A 300 -13.98 7.17 21.99
CA ALA A 300 -15.18 6.39 22.26
C ALA A 300 -14.85 4.92 22.60
N GLY A 301 -13.56 4.55 22.57
CA GLY A 301 -13.05 3.21 22.85
C GLY A 301 -12.17 3.15 24.09
N THR A 302 -11.24 2.18 24.12
CA THR A 302 -10.30 1.98 25.23
C THR A 302 -8.92 2.57 24.92
N ILE A 303 -8.39 3.37 25.84
CA ILE A 303 -6.98 3.76 25.87
C ILE A 303 -6.40 3.29 27.20
N ALA A 304 -5.47 2.34 27.15
CA ALA A 304 -4.91 1.70 28.34
C ALA A 304 -3.38 1.84 28.41
N ALA A 305 -2.90 2.13 29.60
CA ALA A 305 -1.51 1.99 29.97
C ALA A 305 -1.29 0.69 30.76
N SER A 306 -0.15 0.05 30.53
CA SER A 306 0.34 -1.04 31.36
C SER A 306 1.34 -0.52 32.42
N ALA A 307 1.56 -1.34 33.45
CA ALA A 307 2.56 -1.08 34.51
C ALA A 307 2.45 0.30 35.20
N GLY A 308 1.24 0.84 35.33
CA GLY A 308 0.99 2.12 36.03
C GLY A 308 1.39 3.37 35.24
N GLY A 309 1.63 3.25 33.92
CA GLY A 309 1.92 4.40 33.07
C GLY A 309 0.70 5.28 32.76
N ASN A 310 0.91 6.27 31.88
CA ASN A 310 -0.14 7.21 31.49
C ASN A 310 -0.94 6.65 30.32
N ALA A 311 -2.26 6.57 30.44
CA ALA A 311 -3.12 6.27 29.31
C ALA A 311 -2.96 7.34 28.22
N ILE A 312 -2.93 8.62 28.61
CA ILE A 312 -2.67 9.74 27.72
C ILE A 312 -1.64 10.67 28.37
N SER A 313 -0.57 10.98 27.64
CA SER A 313 0.51 11.88 28.06
C SER A 313 0.60 13.09 27.12
N LEU A 314 0.27 14.27 27.63
CA LEU A 314 0.26 15.56 26.92
C LEU A 314 1.47 16.41 27.35
N LYS A 315 2.57 16.36 26.59
CA LYS A 315 3.87 16.98 26.93
C LYS A 315 4.19 18.25 26.14
N GLY A 316 3.41 18.60 25.12
CA GLY A 316 3.62 19.85 24.39
C GLY A 316 2.35 20.30 23.68
N GLY A 317 2.26 21.60 23.40
CA GLY A 317 1.07 22.23 22.82
C GLY A 317 -0.18 22.18 23.73
N ALA A 318 -1.16 23.05 23.45
CA ALA A 318 -2.49 22.91 24.03
C ALA A 318 -3.24 21.81 23.26
N SER A 319 -3.59 20.73 23.94
CA SER A 319 -4.33 19.61 23.35
C SER A 319 -5.79 19.61 23.81
N SER A 320 -6.69 19.08 23.00
CA SER A 320 -8.09 18.83 23.36
C SER A 320 -8.33 17.33 23.43
N VAL A 321 -8.79 16.85 24.59
CA VAL A 321 -9.19 15.44 24.77
C VAL A 321 -10.69 15.38 25.00
N THR A 322 -11.42 14.78 24.07
CA THR A 322 -12.86 14.50 24.21
C THR A 322 -13.05 13.05 24.58
N LEU A 323 -13.71 12.79 25.71
CA LEU A 323 -14.15 11.46 26.12
C LEU A 323 -15.64 11.33 25.82
N GLU A 324 -15.95 10.63 24.74
CA GLU A 324 -17.29 10.31 24.29
C GLU A 324 -17.84 9.06 24.99
N THR A 325 -19.11 8.73 24.71
CA THR A 325 -19.78 7.53 25.24
C THR A 325 -18.99 6.28 24.83
N GLY A 326 -18.71 5.40 25.80
CA GLY A 326 -17.91 4.19 25.59
C GLY A 326 -16.42 4.37 25.93
N SER A 327 -15.97 5.59 26.22
CA SER A 327 -14.60 5.86 26.67
C SER A 327 -14.20 5.02 27.89
N VAL A 328 -13.10 4.27 27.77
CA VAL A 328 -12.41 3.63 28.89
C VAL A 328 -10.96 4.12 28.93
N ILE A 329 -10.59 4.73 30.05
CA ILE A 329 -9.22 5.19 30.30
C ILE A 329 -8.59 4.31 31.39
N GLY A 330 -7.71 3.40 30.97
CA GLY A 330 -6.97 2.52 31.86
C GLY A 330 -5.61 3.12 32.25
N GLY A 331 -5.59 4.14 33.10
CA GLY A 331 -4.37 4.84 33.51
C GLY A 331 -4.60 6.34 33.70
N ALA A 332 -3.53 7.11 33.94
CA ALA A 332 -3.64 8.56 34.11
C ALA A 332 -3.71 9.31 32.77
N ILE A 333 -4.44 10.43 32.73
CA ILE A 333 -4.27 11.49 31.73
C ILE A 333 -3.36 12.55 32.35
N ALA A 334 -2.12 12.65 31.87
CA ALA A 334 -1.10 13.53 32.44
C ALA A 334 -0.76 14.67 31.47
N GLY A 335 -0.81 15.91 31.96
CA GLY A 335 -0.35 17.10 31.24
C GLY A 335 0.85 17.75 31.95
N ASN A 336 1.61 18.58 31.23
CA ASN A 336 2.74 19.35 31.79
C ASN A 336 2.47 20.86 31.92
N GLY A 337 1.21 21.26 32.15
CA GLY A 337 0.85 22.66 32.37
C GLY A 337 0.58 23.48 31.10
N THR A 338 0.47 22.83 29.93
CA THR A 338 -0.13 23.47 28.75
C THR A 338 -1.63 23.70 29.00
N ALA A 339 -2.24 24.66 28.30
CA ALA A 339 -3.68 24.96 28.37
C ALA A 339 -4.55 23.86 27.70
N SER A 340 -4.22 22.60 27.95
CA SER A 340 -4.95 21.45 27.43
C SER A 340 -6.30 21.31 28.13
N THR A 341 -7.29 20.84 27.38
CA THR A 341 -8.67 20.68 27.85
C THR A 341 -9.08 19.22 27.81
N ILE A 342 -9.84 18.80 28.81
CA ILE A 342 -10.52 17.51 28.82
C ILE A 342 -12.02 17.79 28.83
N THR A 343 -12.71 17.32 27.81
CA THR A 343 -14.16 17.43 27.66
C THR A 343 -14.77 16.06 27.87
N LEU A 344 -15.69 15.94 28.82
CA LEU A 344 -16.50 14.74 29.02
C LEU A 344 -17.80 14.95 28.23
N ALA A 345 -17.85 14.43 27.01
CA ALA A 345 -18.98 14.61 26.08
C ALA A 345 -19.95 13.42 26.09
N GLY A 346 -19.52 12.27 26.61
CA GLY A 346 -20.33 11.05 26.68
C GLY A 346 -21.30 10.96 27.86
N HIS A 347 -22.19 9.98 27.80
CA HIS A 347 -22.98 9.52 28.94
C HIS A 347 -22.36 8.24 29.50
N GLY A 348 -22.02 8.21 30.80
CA GLY A 348 -21.45 7.04 31.49
C GLY A 348 -22.11 6.80 32.84
N SER A 349 -22.07 5.57 33.33
CA SER A 349 -22.45 5.22 34.71
C SER A 349 -21.20 5.13 35.60
N LEU A 350 -21.22 5.83 36.73
CA LEU A 350 -20.23 5.71 37.81
C LEU A 350 -20.27 4.32 38.46
#